data_AF-A0A9E4UKQ2-F1
#
_entry.id   AF-A0A9E4UKQ2-F1
#
_cell.length_a   1.000
_cell.length_b   1.000
_cell.length_c   1.000
_cell.angle_alpha   90.00
_cell.angle_beta   90.00
_cell.angle_gamma   90.00
#
_symmetry.space_group_name_H-M   'P 1'
#
loop_
_entity.id
_entity.type
_entity.pdbx_description
1 polymer ?
#
loop_
_entity_poly.entity_id
_entity_poly.type
_entity_poly.pdbx_seq_one_letter_code
_entity_poly.pdbx_strand_id
1 'polypeptide(L)' 'MDKVIEIANRAVADYGFRQAVLYGADEIARRWELTQDERSVLEGPVVERLGALPIPVQPEHIPGEQAQIADLIRSAARP' A
#
# COMPACT_ATOMS: atom_id res chain seq x y z
N MET A 1 -2.17 -11.25 -3.58
CA MET A 1 -2.64 -9.91 -3.17
C MET A 1 -2.53 -9.66 -1.67
N ASP A 2 -2.64 -10.67 -0.80
CA ASP A 2 -2.54 -10.47 0.66
C ASP A 2 -1.23 -9.79 1.09
N LYS A 3 -0.10 -10.10 0.45
CA LYS A 3 1.19 -9.42 0.68
C LYS A 3 1.08 -7.91 0.42
N VAL A 4 0.45 -7.51 -0.68
CA VAL A 4 0.27 -6.10 -1.04
C VAL A 4 -0.65 -5.39 -0.04
N ILE A 5 -1.70 -6.06 0.42
CA ILE A 5 -2.58 -5.55 1.47
C ILE A 5 -1.82 -5.38 2.79
N GLU A 6 -0.96 -6.33 3.17
CA GLU A 6 -0.13 -6.24 4.37
C GLU A 6 0.84 -5.05 4.30
N ILE A 7 1.55 -4.89 3.18
CA ILE A 7 2.45 -3.76 2.92
C ILE A 7 1.67 -2.44 3.02
N ALA A 8 0.53 -2.33 2.33
CA ALA A 8 -0.30 -1.14 2.32
C ALA A 8 -0.83 -0.81 3.72
N ASN A 9 -1.32 -1.80 4.46
CA ASN A 9 -1.82 -1.64 5.82
C ASN A 9 -0.73 -1.13 6.77
N ARG A 10 0.49 -1.65 6.64
CA ARG A 10 1.63 -1.15 7.40
C ARG A 10 1.98 0.28 7.01
N ALA A 11 1.96 0.62 5.72
CA ALA A 11 2.24 1.97 5.22
C ALA A 11 1.15 2.99 5.64
N VAL A 12 -0.09 2.56 5.84
CA VAL A 12 -1.12 3.42 6.43
C VAL A 12 -0.78 3.74 7.89
N ALA A 13 -0.41 2.73 8.68
CA ALA A 13 -0.18 2.88 10.12
C ALA A 13 1.20 3.47 10.50
N ASP A 14 2.21 3.28 9.66
CA ASP A 14 3.59 3.73 9.89
C ASP A 14 4.03 4.67 8.77
N TYR A 15 4.13 5.96 9.10
CA TYR A 15 4.54 6.98 8.15
C TYR A 15 5.99 6.78 7.66
N GLY A 16 6.90 6.31 8.51
CA GLY A 16 8.28 6.02 8.10
C GLY A 16 8.33 4.88 7.08
N PHE A 17 7.59 3.80 7.34
CA PHE A 17 7.43 2.73 6.37
C PHE A 17 6.71 3.20 5.09
N ARG A 18 5.74 4.10 5.19
CA ARG A 18 5.09 4.73 4.01
C ARG A 18 6.10 5.41 3.10
N GLN A 19 7.06 6.15 3.66
CA GLN A 19 8.10 6.81 2.86
C GLN A 19 8.95 5.78 2.11
N ALA A 20 9.28 4.65 2.75
CA ALA A 20 10.00 3.57 2.09
C ALA A 20 9.20 2.94 0.92
N VAL A 21 7.87 2.81 1.06
CA VAL A 21 7.01 2.33 -0.03
C VAL A 21 6.89 3.37 -1.14
N LEU A 22 6.64 4.64 -0.83
CA LEU A 22 6.43 5.70 -1.82
C LEU A 22 7.65 5.95 -2.71
N TYR A 23 8.86 5.85 -2.15
CA TYR A 23 10.10 6.14 -2.88
C TYR A 23 10.94 4.90 -3.21
N GLY A 24 10.49 3.72 -2.76
CA GLY A 24 11.23 2.46 -2.87
C GLY A 24 10.35 1.25 -3.20
N ALA A 25 9.22 1.46 -3.88
CA ALA A 25 8.26 0.39 -4.19
C ALA A 25 8.89 -0.83 -4.91
N ASP A 26 9.82 -0.62 -5.85
CA ASP A 26 10.57 -1.69 -6.52
C ASP A 26 11.39 -2.54 -5.52
N GLU A 27 12.06 -1.90 -4.57
CA GLU A 27 12.85 -2.59 -3.56
C GLU A 27 11.95 -3.34 -2.56
N ILE A 28 10.82 -2.74 -2.15
CA ILE A 28 9.82 -3.42 -1.33
C ILE A 28 9.27 -4.64 -2.08
N ALA A 29 8.93 -4.50 -3.36
CA ALA A 29 8.42 -5.59 -4.18
C ALA A 29 9.42 -6.76 -4.28
N ARG A 30 10.71 -6.46 -4.47
CA ARG A 30 11.78 -7.47 -4.46
C ARG A 30 11.88 -8.18 -3.11
N ARG A 31 11.94 -7.42 -2.01
CA ARG A 31 12.13 -7.98 -0.66
C ARG A 31 10.96 -8.84 -0.19
N TRP A 32 9.76 -8.56 -0.67
CA TRP A 32 8.55 -9.32 -0.37
C TRP A 32 8.26 -10.43 -1.39
N GLU A 33 9.12 -10.58 -2.41
CA GLU A 33 8.96 -11.56 -3.48
C GLU A 33 7.57 -11.44 -4.13
N LEU A 34 7.19 -10.21 -4.49
CA LEU A 34 5.92 -9.94 -5.16
C LEU A 34 5.96 -10.47 -6.59
N THR A 35 4.83 -10.99 -7.05
CA THR A 35 4.65 -11.31 -8.48
C THR A 35 4.60 -10.02 -9.31
N GLN A 36 4.67 -10.15 -10.64
CA GLN A 36 4.55 -8.98 -11.53
C GLN A 36 3.19 -8.26 -11.37
N ASP A 37 2.11 -9.02 -11.19
CA ASP A 37 0.78 -8.44 -10.97
C ASP A 37 0.72 -7.70 -9.63
N GLU A 38 1.23 -8.30 -8.55
CA GLU A 38 1.29 -7.68 -7.23
C GLU A 38 2.16 -6.42 -7.22
N ARG A 39 3.30 -6.48 -7.94
CA ARG A 39 4.18 -5.33 -8.13
C ARG A 39 3.47 -4.21 -8.88
N SER A 40 2.76 -4.52 -9.96
CA SER A 40 2.00 -3.51 -10.73
C SER A 40 0.95 -2.81 -9.86
N VAL A 41 0.24 -3.56 -9.02
CA VAL A 41 -0.72 -2.99 -8.06
C VAL A 41 -0.02 -2.15 -6.99
N LEU A 42 1.14 -2.59 -6.48
CA LEU A 42 1.91 -1.82 -5.49
C LEU A 42 2.43 -0.50 -6.09
N GLU A 43 3.08 -0.56 -7.24
CA GLU A 43 3.75 0.58 -7.88
C GLU A 43 2.77 1.60 -8.50
N GLY A 44 1.55 1.16 -8.83
CA GLY A 44 0.49 2.03 -9.35
C GLY A 44 -0.49 2.48 -8.26
N PRO A 45 -1.68 1.85 -8.19
CA PRO A 45 -2.80 2.36 -7.41
C PRO A 45 -2.53 2.43 -5.89
N VAL A 46 -1.66 1.57 -5.34
CA VAL A 46 -1.30 1.64 -3.91
C VAL A 46 -0.41 2.83 -3.61
N VAL A 47 0.67 3.06 -4.38
CA VAL A 47 1.54 4.24 -4.21
C VAL A 47 0.75 5.53 -4.39
N GLU A 48 -0.13 5.61 -5.39
CA GLU A 48 -1.00 6.76 -5.60
C GLU A 48 -1.89 7.02 -4.36
N ARG A 49 -2.56 5.99 -3.86
CA ARG A 49 -3.44 6.11 -2.69
C ARG A 49 -2.69 6.49 -1.41
N LEU A 50 -1.50 5.94 -1.19
CA LEU A 50 -0.65 6.26 -0.04
C LEU A 50 -0.14 7.70 -0.10
N GLY A 51 0.16 8.22 -1.29
CA GLY A 51 0.61 9.60 -1.50
C GLY A 51 -0.48 10.63 -1.21
N ALA A 52 -1.75 10.25 -1.34
CA ALA A 52 -2.90 11.12 -1.06
C ALA A 52 -3.31 11.17 0.42
N LEU A 53 -2.72 10.34 1.28
CA LEU A 53 -3.07 10.29 2.71
C LEU A 53 -2.54 11.52 3.48
N PRO A 54 -3.27 11.96 4.54
CA PRO A 54 -2.75 12.93 5.49
C PRO A 54 -1.41 12.49 6.11
N ILE A 55 -0.58 13.48 6.49
CA ILE A 55 0.74 13.28 7.09
C ILE A 55 0.77 13.84 8.52
N PRO A 56 0.84 12.99 9.57
CA PRO A 56 0.52 11.56 9.55
C PRO A 56 -1.00 11.30 9.48
N VAL A 57 -1.39 10.05 9.21
CA VAL A 57 -2.78 9.61 9.39
C VAL A 57 -3.06 9.54 10.88
N GLN A 58 -4.19 10.09 11.33
CA GLN A 58 -4.57 10.03 12.74
C GLN A 58 -4.97 8.60 13.14
N PRO A 59 -4.64 8.13 14.36
CA PRO A 59 -4.87 6.76 14.78
C PRO A 59 -6.31 6.27 14.60
N GLU A 60 -7.30 7.11 14.88
CA GLU A 60 -8.72 6.83 14.73
C GLU A 60 -9.16 6.60 13.28
N HIS A 61 -8.43 7.15 12.31
CA HIS A 61 -8.71 7.00 10.89
C HIS A 61 -8.00 5.79 10.28
N ILE A 62 -6.94 5.26 10.91
CA ILE A 62 -6.16 4.12 10.40
C ILE A 62 -7.04 2.94 9.96
N PRO A 63 -8.01 2.44 10.76
CA PRO A 63 -8.83 1.29 10.36
C PRO A 63 -9.64 1.56 9.08
N GLY A 64 -10.16 2.78 8.93
CA GLY A 64 -10.93 3.18 7.74
C GLY A 64 -10.05 3.30 6.50
N GLU A 65 -8.86 3.88 6.64
CA GLU A 65 -7.89 3.99 5.55
C GLU A 65 -7.36 2.62 5.11
N GLN A 66 -7.12 1.70 6.06
CA GLN A 66 -6.73 0.32 5.79
C GLN A 66 -7.83 -0.47 5.06
N ALA A 67 -9.09 -0.29 5.44
CA ALA A 67 -10.21 -0.91 4.74
C ALA A 67 -10.33 -0.41 3.29
N GLN A 68 -10.26 0.91 3.09
CA GLN A 68 -10.33 1.53 1.77
C GLN A 68 -9.22 1.07 0.84
N ILE A 69 -7.96 1.05 1.31
CA ILE A 69 -6.84 0.64 0.46
C ILE A 69 -6.88 -0.86 0.15
N ALA A 70 -7.36 -1.70 1.08
CA ALA A 70 -7.57 -3.12 0.83
C ALA A 70 -8.63 -3.37 -0.24
N ASP A 71 -9.74 -2.63 -0.23
CA ASP A 71 -10.79 -2.73 -1.25
C ASP A 71 -10.31 -2.25 -2.63
N LEU A 72 -9.50 -1.21 -2.67
CA LEU A 72 -8.82 -0.74 -3.88
C LEU A 72 -7.89 -1.83 -4.45
N ILE A 73 -7.07 -2.48 -3.61
CA ILE A 73 -6.18 -3.57 -4.04
C ILE A 73 -6.98 -4.75 -4.59
N ARG A 74 -8.05 -5.17 -3.90
CA ARG A 74 -8.91 -6.27 -4.35
C ARG A 74 -9.61 -5.96 -5.67
N SER A 75 -9.98 -4.70 -5.89
CA SER A 75 -10.61 -4.25 -7.13
C SER A 75 -9.61 -4.23 -8.28
N ALA A 76 -8.39 -3.74 -8.05
CA ALA A 76 -7.31 -3.73 -9.06
C ALA A 76 -6.84 -5.13 -9.45
N ALA A 77 -7.05 -6.13 -8.58
CA ALA A 77 -6.73 -7.53 -8.86
C ALA A 77 -7.82 -8.28 -9.66
N ARG A 78 -8.98 -7.66 -9.90
CA ARG A 78 -10.00 -8.22 -10.80
C ARG A 78 -9.83 -7.56 -12.18
N PRO A 79 -9.51 -8.34 -13.23
CA PRO A 79 -9.42 -7.83 -14.59
C PRO A 79 -10.77 -7.33 -15.13
#